data_AF-A0A357B0U9-F1
#
_entry.id   AF-A0A357B0U9-F1
#
_cell.length_a   1.000
_cell.length_b   1.000
_cell.length_c   1.000
_cell.angle_alpha   90.00
_cell.angle_beta   90.00
_cell.angle_gamma   90.00
#
_symmetry.space_group_name_H-M   'P 1'
#
loop_
_entity.id
_entity.type
_entity.pdbx_description
1 polymer ?
#
loop_
_entity_poly.entity_id
_entity_poly.type
_entity_poly.pdbx_seq_one_letter_code
_entity_poly.pdbx_strand_id
1 'polypeptide(L)'
;MIKVDLSGAAPFFDAGGPDYAGAAAAHRHLEELAASGTDFTGWLELPKRMAGAELKTILSAAQKIRSRSGALVVVGIGGSYLGARGAIELLRPVPAPGDPKIFFLGNGLSPDYVSDVIERLGGTDFDVNVISKSGTSLEPALGFRIAR
;
A
#
# COMPACT_ATOMS: atom_id res chain seq x y z
N MET A 1 5.56 8.76 20.06
CA MET A 1 4.20 8.50 20.57
C MET A 1 3.24 9.36 19.77
N ILE A 2 2.25 8.76 19.09
CA ILE A 2 1.21 9.52 18.39
C ILE A 2 0.32 10.16 19.45
N LYS A 3 0.01 11.45 19.31
CA LYS A 3 -0.88 12.19 20.20
C LYS A 3 -2.13 12.58 19.41
N VAL A 4 -3.28 12.46 20.05
CA VAL A 4 -4.57 12.89 19.50
C VAL A 4 -5.02 14.11 20.30
N ASP A 5 -5.22 15.24 19.62
CA ASP A 5 -5.76 16.46 20.20
C ASP A 5 -7.16 16.70 19.64
N LEU A 6 -8.16 16.69 20.52
CA LEU A 6 -9.57 16.85 20.17
C LEU A 6 -10.10 18.25 20.51
N SER A 7 -9.23 19.17 20.95
CA SER A 7 -9.64 20.52 21.37
C SER A 7 -10.39 21.28 20.27
N GLY A 8 -9.98 21.13 19.00
CA GLY A 8 -10.66 21.74 17.86
C GLY A 8 -12.06 21.18 17.57
N ALA A 9 -12.38 19.99 18.07
CA ALA A 9 -13.69 19.36 17.91
C ALA A 9 -14.61 19.56 19.13
N ALA A 10 -14.12 20.20 20.20
CA ALA A 10 -14.87 20.40 21.44
C ALA A 10 -16.29 20.99 21.27
N PRO A 11 -16.53 21.96 20.36
CA PRO A 11 -17.88 22.50 20.15
C PRO A 11 -18.91 21.51 19.61
N PHE A 12 -18.46 20.36 19.08
CA PHE A 12 -19.32 19.32 18.51
C PHE A 12 -19.56 18.16 19.46
N PHE A 13 -18.98 18.18 20.66
CA PHE A 13 -19.21 17.17 21.68
C PHE A 13 -20.31 17.60 22.65
N ASP A 14 -21.03 16.61 23.17
CA ASP A 14 -21.88 16.81 24.34
C ASP A 14 -21.00 17.11 25.57
N ALA A 15 -21.63 17.52 26.68
CA ALA A 15 -20.92 17.83 27.93
C ALA A 15 -20.02 16.69 28.45
N GLY A 16 -20.30 15.44 28.06
CA GLY A 16 -19.51 14.25 28.40
C GLY A 16 -18.28 14.00 27.49
N GLY A 17 -18.07 14.82 26.46
CA GLY A 17 -17.02 14.61 25.45
C GLY A 17 -17.42 13.59 24.37
N PRO A 18 -16.43 12.97 23.71
CA PRO A 18 -16.69 11.88 22.75
C PRO A 18 -17.45 10.70 23.36
N ASP A 19 -18.16 9.94 22.54
CA ASP A 19 -18.83 8.70 22.95
C ASP A 19 -17.81 7.57 23.22
N TYR A 20 -17.17 7.62 24.39
CA TYR A 20 -16.23 6.60 24.83
C TYR A 20 -16.90 5.24 25.08
N ALA A 21 -18.17 5.23 25.45
CA ALA A 21 -18.91 3.99 25.69
C ALA A 21 -19.16 3.23 24.38
N GLY A 22 -19.60 3.93 23.34
CA GLY A 22 -19.75 3.40 21.99
C GLY A 22 -18.42 2.94 21.40
N ALA A 23 -17.35 3.72 21.56
CA ALA A 23 -16.01 3.33 21.12
C ALA A 23 -15.53 2.04 21.81
N ALA A 24 -15.72 1.90 23.12
CA ALA A 24 -15.36 0.70 23.86
C ALA A 24 -16.20 -0.52 23.45
N ALA A 25 -17.50 -0.32 23.16
CA ALA A 25 -18.36 -1.39 22.66
C ALA A 25 -17.93 -1.86 21.26
N ALA A 26 -17.61 -0.93 20.35
CA ALA A 26 -17.11 -1.25 19.02
C ALA A 26 -15.77 -1.99 19.06
N HIS A 27 -14.87 -1.62 19.98
CA HIS A 27 -13.60 -2.31 20.18
C HIS A 27 -13.80 -3.76 20.63
N ARG A 28 -14.64 -4.01 21.66
CA ARG A 28 -14.96 -5.39 22.09
C ARG A 28 -15.55 -6.21 20.96
N HIS A 29 -16.49 -5.62 20.21
CA HIS A 29 -17.10 -6.30 19.08
C HIS A 29 -16.08 -6.71 18.01
N LEU A 30 -15.11 -5.84 17.70
CA LEU A 30 -14.04 -6.16 16.77
C LEU A 30 -13.15 -7.31 17.27
N GLU A 31 -12.79 -7.32 18.55
CA GLU A 31 -11.99 -8.40 19.16
C GLU A 31 -12.76 -9.73 19.18
N GLU A 32 -14.04 -9.70 19.55
CA GLU A 32 -14.92 -10.87 19.54
C GLU A 32 -15.12 -11.43 18.13
N LEU A 33 -15.31 -10.57 17.12
CA LEU A 33 -15.40 -10.97 15.71
C LEU A 33 -14.07 -11.49 15.15
N ALA A 34 -12.94 -11.00 15.64
CA ALA A 34 -11.64 -11.55 15.31
C ALA A 34 -11.50 -12.97 15.89
N ALA A 35 -11.94 -13.18 17.13
CA ALA A 35 -11.93 -14.48 17.78
C ALA A 35 -12.90 -15.49 17.13
N SER A 36 -14.01 -15.02 16.55
CA SER A 36 -14.97 -15.88 15.85
C SER A 36 -14.55 -16.29 14.43
N GLY A 37 -13.39 -15.82 13.96
CA GLY A 37 -12.82 -16.23 12.67
C GLY A 37 -13.48 -15.57 11.46
N THR A 38 -13.91 -14.31 11.57
CA THR A 38 -14.40 -13.55 10.42
C THR A 38 -13.32 -13.33 9.34
N ASP A 39 -13.75 -13.35 8.07
CA ASP A 39 -12.86 -13.52 6.91
C ASP A 39 -11.84 -12.38 6.64
N PHE A 40 -11.97 -11.21 7.30
CA PHE A 40 -11.20 -10.00 6.95
C PHE A 40 -10.61 -9.21 8.13
N THR A 41 -10.37 -9.84 9.29
CA THR A 41 -9.75 -9.20 10.47
C THR A 41 -8.25 -9.45 10.62
N GLY A 42 -7.62 -10.15 9.68
CA GLY A 42 -6.21 -10.55 9.76
C GLY A 42 -5.19 -9.40 9.90
N TRP A 43 -5.59 -8.16 9.58
CA TRP A 43 -4.76 -6.97 9.75
C TRP A 43 -4.47 -6.62 11.23
N LEU A 44 -5.30 -7.08 12.18
CA LEU A 44 -5.08 -6.89 13.61
C LEU A 44 -3.79 -7.56 14.10
N GLU A 45 -3.51 -8.75 13.59
CA GLU A 45 -2.35 -9.57 13.98
C GLU A 45 -1.17 -9.45 13.00
N LEU A 46 -1.38 -8.82 11.83
CA LEU A 46 -0.36 -8.70 10.80
C LEU A 46 0.95 -8.06 11.30
N PRO A 47 0.96 -6.95 12.08
CA PRO A 47 2.19 -6.36 12.58
C PRO A 47 3.01 -7.31 13.46
N LYS A 48 2.34 -8.16 14.27
CA LYS A 48 3.01 -9.15 15.12
C LYS A 48 3.57 -10.30 14.29
N ARG A 49 2.82 -10.76 13.28
CA ARG A 49 3.21 -11.87 12.39
C ARG A 49 4.31 -11.51 11.39
N MET A 50 4.35 -10.27 10.92
CA MET A 50 5.31 -9.79 9.90
C MET A 50 6.77 -9.88 10.33
N ALA A 51 7.08 -9.95 11.63
CA ALA A 51 8.45 -10.06 12.13
C ALA A 51 9.16 -11.38 11.76
N GLY A 52 8.48 -12.32 11.11
CA GLY A 52 9.00 -13.62 10.71
C GLY A 52 9.76 -13.64 9.37
N ALA A 53 9.80 -14.83 8.76
CA ALA A 53 10.58 -15.12 7.56
C ALA A 53 10.15 -14.31 6.30
N GLU A 54 8.88 -13.90 6.22
CA GLU A 54 8.34 -13.19 5.06
C GLU A 54 9.01 -11.83 4.83
N LEU A 55 9.22 -11.04 5.89
CA LEU A 55 9.90 -9.75 5.79
C LEU A 55 11.33 -9.90 5.26
N LYS A 56 12.04 -10.95 5.66
CA LYS A 56 13.39 -11.24 5.16
C LYS A 56 13.38 -11.49 3.64
N THR A 57 12.39 -12.22 3.13
CA THR A 57 12.24 -12.46 1.70
C THR A 57 11.93 -11.17 0.93
N ILE A 58 11.05 -10.32 1.46
CA ILE A 58 10.73 -9.01 0.86
C ILE A 58 11.98 -8.13 0.79
N LEU A 59 12.76 -8.05 1.87
CA LEU A 59 14.00 -7.27 1.91
C LEU A 59 15.04 -7.79 0.92
N SER A 60 15.18 -9.10 0.78
CA SER A 60 16.08 -9.74 -0.20
C SER A 60 15.66 -9.41 -1.64
N ALA A 61 14.36 -9.50 -1.95
CA ALA A 61 13.84 -9.13 -3.26
C ALA A 61 14.09 -7.63 -3.57
N ALA A 62 13.85 -6.76 -2.59
CA ALA A 62 14.12 -5.33 -2.73
C ALA A 62 15.60 -5.03 -2.98
N GLN A 63 16.52 -5.73 -2.31
CA GLN A 63 17.96 -5.61 -2.55
C GLN A 63 18.33 -6.05 -3.97
N LYS A 64 17.78 -7.17 -4.43
CA LYS A 64 18.00 -7.68 -5.79
C LYS A 64 17.54 -6.68 -6.85
N ILE A 65 16.35 -6.10 -6.70
CA ILE A 65 15.82 -5.06 -7.60
C ILE A 65 16.77 -3.86 -7.64
N ARG A 66 17.15 -3.33 -6.47
CA ARG A 66 18.08 -2.18 -6.38
C ARG A 66 19.44 -2.44 -7.03
N SER A 67 19.93 -3.68 -7.03
CA SER A 67 21.23 -4.02 -7.62
C SER A 67 21.27 -4.07 -9.15
N ARG A 68 20.12 -4.18 -9.82
CA ARG A 68 20.05 -4.48 -11.26
C ARG A 68 19.07 -3.63 -12.06
N SER A 69 18.19 -2.88 -11.40
CA SER A 69 17.13 -2.15 -12.06
C SER A 69 17.22 -0.65 -11.78
N GLY A 70 17.18 0.15 -12.84
CA GLY A 70 17.03 1.59 -12.75
C GLY A 70 15.58 2.02 -12.47
N ALA A 71 14.62 1.11 -12.64
CA ALA A 71 13.22 1.35 -12.30
C ALA A 71 12.49 0.11 -11.75
N LEU A 72 11.40 0.35 -11.00
CA LEU A 72 10.43 -0.64 -10.56
C LEU A 72 9.05 -0.21 -11.05
N VAL A 73 8.39 -1.06 -11.82
CA VAL A 73 7.00 -0.86 -12.25
C VAL A 73 6.08 -1.65 -11.32
N VAL A 74 5.29 -0.95 -10.53
CA VAL A 74 4.26 -1.57 -9.67
C VAL A 74 2.94 -1.58 -10.42
N VAL A 75 2.36 -2.77 -10.60
CA VAL A 75 1.08 -2.96 -11.28
C VAL A 75 -0.01 -3.29 -10.25
N GLY A 76 -0.98 -2.39 -10.07
CA GLY A 76 -2.02 -2.56 -9.06
C GLY A 76 -2.99 -1.39 -9.00
N ILE A 77 -4.18 -1.60 -8.42
CA ILE A 77 -5.20 -0.56 -8.18
C ILE A 77 -5.77 -0.67 -6.77
N GLY A 78 -6.43 0.39 -6.29
CA GLY A 78 -7.05 0.43 -4.97
C GLY A 78 -6.05 0.18 -3.84
N GLY A 79 -6.31 -0.79 -2.97
CA GLY A 79 -5.42 -1.14 -1.86
C GLY A 79 -4.04 -1.63 -2.31
N SER A 80 -3.94 -2.25 -3.49
CA SER A 80 -2.66 -2.70 -4.09
C SER A 80 -1.79 -1.55 -4.60
N TYR A 81 -2.29 -0.31 -4.53
CA TYR A 81 -1.66 0.88 -5.07
C TYR A 81 -1.46 1.97 -4.01
N LEU A 82 -2.56 2.38 -3.35
CA LEU A 82 -2.56 3.55 -2.47
C LEU A 82 -1.65 3.39 -1.25
N GLY A 83 -1.56 2.19 -0.67
CA GLY A 83 -0.69 1.94 0.48
C GLY A 83 0.80 2.11 0.13
N ALA A 84 1.23 1.55 -1.00
CA ALA A 84 2.60 1.69 -1.48
C ALA A 84 2.93 3.14 -1.86
N ARG A 85 2.06 3.77 -2.67
CA ARG A 85 2.26 5.16 -3.11
C ARG A 85 2.31 6.12 -1.93
N GLY A 86 1.35 6.02 -1.00
CA GLY A 86 1.30 6.88 0.18
C GLY A 86 2.54 6.75 1.07
N ALA A 87 3.03 5.52 1.31
CA ALA A 87 4.24 5.31 2.10
C ALA A 87 5.50 5.85 1.41
N ILE A 88 5.63 5.65 0.09
CA ILE A 88 6.76 6.16 -0.69
C ILE A 88 6.77 7.69 -0.69
N GLU A 89 5.63 8.32 -1.00
CA GLU A 89 5.53 9.79 -1.04
C GLU A 89 5.72 10.43 0.35
N LEU A 90 5.25 9.79 1.42
CA LEU A 90 5.42 10.29 2.79
C LEU A 90 6.87 10.15 3.29
N LEU A 91 7.49 8.97 3.10
CA LEU A 91 8.77 8.62 3.72
C LEU A 91 9.97 8.93 2.84
N ARG A 92 9.79 8.96 1.51
CA ARG A 92 10.87 9.17 0.54
C ARG A 92 10.38 9.98 -0.68
N PRO A 93 9.85 11.20 -0.46
CA PRO A 93 9.32 12.05 -1.55
C PRO A 93 10.36 12.40 -2.61
N VAL A 94 11.65 12.42 -2.22
CA VAL A 94 12.78 12.59 -3.12
C VAL A 94 13.65 11.32 -3.06
N PRO A 95 13.78 10.56 -4.16
CA PRO A 95 14.66 9.41 -4.22
C PRO A 95 16.13 9.78 -3.99
N ALA A 96 16.88 8.92 -3.31
CA ALA A 96 18.32 9.09 -3.15
C ALA A 96 19.06 8.64 -4.43
N PRO A 97 20.31 9.10 -4.64
CA PRO A 97 21.14 8.59 -5.73
C PRO A 97 21.22 7.06 -5.70
N GLY A 98 20.96 6.42 -6.84
CA GLY A 98 20.98 4.96 -6.98
C GLY A 98 19.69 4.24 -6.56
N ASP A 99 18.66 4.92 -6.06
CA ASP A 99 17.34 4.30 -5.93
C ASP A 99 16.70 4.09 -7.31
N PRO A 100 15.99 2.96 -7.53
CA PRO A 100 15.18 2.79 -8.73
C PRO A 100 14.05 3.82 -8.74
N LYS A 101 13.75 4.35 -9.94
CA LYS A 101 12.53 5.12 -10.17
C LYS A 101 11.31 4.20 -9.98
N ILE A 102 10.28 4.65 -9.28
CA ILE A 102 9.08 3.85 -9.09
C ILE A 102 7.97 4.40 -9.98
N PHE A 103 7.45 3.54 -10.86
CA PHE A 103 6.31 3.83 -11.72
C PHE A 103 5.13 2.96 -11.32
N PHE A 104 3.92 3.44 -11.58
CA PHE A 104 2.69 2.70 -11.35
C PHE A 104 1.94 2.52 -12.66
N LEU A 105 1.49 1.29 -12.93
CA LEU A 105 0.61 0.95 -14.04
C LEU A 105 -0.60 0.18 -13.53
N GLY A 106 -1.65 0.10 -14.33
CA GLY A 106 -2.86 -0.64 -13.98
C GLY A 106 -3.66 -0.05 -12.81
N ASN A 107 -3.37 1.19 -12.40
CA ASN A 107 -4.15 2.00 -11.46
C ASN A 107 -5.16 2.92 -12.18
N GLY A 108 -5.41 2.69 -13.48
CA GLY A 108 -6.30 3.42 -14.37
C GLY A 108 -6.24 2.85 -15.79
N LEU A 109 -6.98 3.45 -16.72
CA LEU A 109 -7.11 2.98 -18.12
C LEU A 109 -6.70 4.04 -19.16
N SER A 110 -6.01 5.11 -18.75
CA SER A 110 -5.57 6.15 -19.69
C SER A 110 -4.41 5.64 -20.55
N PRO A 111 -4.57 5.57 -21.89
CA PRO A 111 -3.49 5.17 -22.79
C PRO A 111 -2.36 6.21 -22.85
N ASP A 112 -2.68 7.49 -22.67
CA ASP A 112 -1.69 8.57 -22.64
C ASP A 112 -0.75 8.40 -21.44
N TYR A 113 -1.31 8.17 -20.25
CA TYR A 113 -0.50 7.91 -19.05
C TYR A 113 0.40 6.67 -19.21
N VAL A 114 -0.13 5.60 -19.81
CA VAL A 114 0.66 4.39 -20.08
C VAL A 114 1.80 4.70 -21.05
N SER A 115 1.51 5.43 -22.14
CA SER A 115 2.51 5.85 -23.12
C SER A 115 3.62 6.70 -22.48
N ASP A 116 3.25 7.66 -21.63
CA ASP A 116 4.18 8.51 -20.89
C ASP A 116 5.08 7.69 -19.97
N VAL A 117 4.54 6.67 -19.28
CA VAL A 117 5.35 5.79 -18.43
C VAL A 117 6.33 4.97 -19.27
N ILE A 118 5.89 4.43 -20.41
CA ILE A 118 6.76 3.67 -21.33
C ILE A 118 7.88 4.56 -21.88
N GLU A 119 7.57 5.79 -22.30
CA GLU A 119 8.57 6.74 -22.78
C GLU A 119 9.59 7.08 -21.68
N ARG A 120 9.12 7.31 -20.45
CA ARG A 120 9.99 7.60 -19.29
C ARG A 120 10.84 6.41 -18.86
N LEU A 121 10.37 5.17 -19.05
CA LEU A 121 11.18 3.97 -18.84
C LEU A 121 12.30 3.89 -19.89
N GLY A 122 11.98 4.15 -21.16
CA GLY A 122 12.96 4.15 -22.26
C GLY A 122 13.74 2.84 -22.31
N GLY A 123 15.08 2.92 -22.42
CA GLY A 123 15.98 1.76 -22.38
C GLY A 123 16.44 1.35 -20.98
N THR A 124 15.77 1.80 -19.91
CA THR A 124 16.19 1.51 -18.53
C THR A 124 15.80 0.08 -18.15
N ASP A 125 16.72 -0.70 -17.59
CA ASP A 125 16.38 -1.99 -17.01
C ASP A 125 15.42 -1.83 -15.83
N PHE A 126 14.31 -2.59 -15.83
CA PHE A 126 13.29 -2.52 -14.79
C PHE A 126 12.80 -3.90 -14.35
N ASP A 127 12.35 -3.97 -13.10
CA ASP A 127 11.60 -5.10 -12.56
C ASP A 127 10.10 -4.74 -12.47
N VAL A 128 9.22 -5.75 -12.53
CA VAL A 128 7.76 -5.58 -12.44
C VAL A 128 7.23 -6.27 -11.19
N ASN A 129 6.47 -5.54 -10.37
CA ASN A 129 5.76 -6.07 -9.20
C ASN A 129 4.25 -5.99 -9.41
N VAL A 130 3.61 -7.12 -9.69
CA VAL A 130 2.18 -7.22 -9.98
C VAL A 130 1.41 -7.64 -8.74
N ILE A 131 0.46 -6.82 -8.31
CA ILE A 131 -0.25 -7.01 -7.04
C ILE A 131 -1.77 -7.01 -7.29
N SER A 132 -2.34 -8.21 -7.42
CA SER A 132 -3.81 -8.41 -7.47
C SER A 132 -4.18 -9.68 -6.71
N LYS A 133 -5.10 -9.56 -5.75
CA LYS A 133 -5.59 -10.71 -4.97
C LYS A 133 -6.30 -11.73 -5.87
N SER A 134 -7.14 -11.26 -6.80
CA SER A 134 -7.90 -12.16 -7.68
C SER A 134 -7.14 -12.55 -8.95
N GLY A 135 -6.12 -11.76 -9.34
CA GLY A 135 -5.45 -11.89 -10.64
C GLY A 135 -6.32 -11.49 -11.84
N THR A 136 -7.56 -11.05 -11.60
CA THR A 136 -8.58 -10.79 -12.63
C THR A 136 -9.09 -9.35 -12.62
N SER A 137 -8.60 -8.49 -11.72
CA SER A 137 -8.95 -7.07 -11.73
C SER A 137 -8.53 -6.45 -13.07
N LEU A 138 -9.45 -5.78 -13.74
CA LEU A 138 -9.32 -5.37 -15.15
C LEU A 138 -8.08 -4.51 -15.41
N GLU A 139 -7.93 -3.44 -14.64
CA GLU A 139 -6.90 -2.42 -14.82
C GLU A 139 -5.49 -3.00 -14.62
N PRO A 140 -5.17 -3.71 -13.52
CA PRO A 140 -3.86 -4.35 -13.38
C PRO A 140 -3.66 -5.54 -14.32
N ALA A 141 -4.71 -6.27 -14.74
CA ALA A 141 -4.57 -7.31 -15.76
C ALA A 141 -4.13 -6.72 -17.12
N LEU A 142 -4.71 -5.58 -17.51
CA LEU A 142 -4.28 -4.85 -18.71
C LEU A 142 -2.87 -4.27 -18.53
N GLY A 143 -2.61 -3.61 -17.40
CA GLY A 143 -1.29 -3.04 -17.09
C GLY A 143 -0.18 -4.10 -17.11
N PHE A 144 -0.46 -5.30 -16.61
CA PHE A 144 0.49 -6.41 -16.66
C PHE A 144 0.72 -6.93 -18.08
N ARG A 145 -0.32 -7.01 -18.93
CA ARG A 145 -0.16 -7.40 -20.33
C ARG A 145 0.74 -6.44 -21.11
N ILE A 146 0.74 -5.16 -20.75
CA ILE A 146 1.58 -4.14 -21.37
C ILE A 146 3.02 -4.21 -20.84
N ALA A 147 3.20 -4.53 -19.55
CA ALA A 147 4.51 -4.60 -18.91
C ALA A 147 5.24 -5.95 -19.09
N ARG A 148 4.63 -6.93 -19.76
CA ARG A 148 5.17 -8.28 -19.99
C ARG A 148 5.82 -8.43 -21.35
#